data_AF-A0A2M7IVN8-F1
#
_entry.id   AF-A0A2M7IVN8-F1
#
_cell.length_a   1.000
_cell.length_b   1.000
_cell.length_c   1.000
_cell.angle_alpha   90.00
_cell.angle_beta   90.00
_cell.angle_gamma   90.00
#
_symmetry.space_group_name_H-M   'P 1'
#
loop_
_entity.id
_entity.type
_entity.pdbx_description
1 polymer ?
#
loop_
_entity_poly.entity_id
_entity_poly.type
_entity_poly.pdbx_seq_one_letter_code
_entity_poly.pdbx_strand_id
1 'polypeptide(L)'
;MPEQNKQNPETKNLSEIVSDAFKELNETFIAFFKAPKALWGVNVPYIIEGLVYFGILTILGKYSSENLSVNDAQAGLIYSFVTGGITFSMLMFGGVSDKIGVRRSLALAFILFIVGRFFVALSGSLHMGSGLWSPMFF
;
A
#
# COMPACT_ATOMS: atom_id res chain seq x y z
N MET A 1 -45.67 -22.61 -29.80
CA MET A 1 -44.30 -22.95 -29.37
C MET A 1 -43.47 -23.25 -30.62
N PRO A 2 -42.32 -22.59 -30.80
CA PRO A 2 -41.20 -23.21 -31.48
C PRO A 2 -39.94 -23.19 -30.59
N GLU A 3 -39.27 -24.33 -30.57
CA GLU A 3 -38.10 -24.67 -29.79
C GLU A 3 -36.93 -23.69 -30.01
N GLN A 4 -36.54 -22.99 -28.94
CA GLN A 4 -35.23 -22.36 -28.89
C GLN A 4 -34.17 -23.44 -28.68
N ASN A 5 -33.58 -23.81 -29.80
CA ASN A 5 -32.24 -24.34 -30.02
C ASN A 5 -31.38 -24.47 -28.74
N LYS A 6 -31.36 -25.67 -28.16
CA LYS A 6 -30.38 -26.07 -27.15
C LYS A 6 -29.01 -26.06 -27.80
N GLN A 7 -28.24 -24.99 -27.62
CA GLN A 7 -26.84 -24.96 -27.97
C GLN A 7 -26.11 -26.07 -27.21
N ASN A 8 -25.63 -27.04 -27.98
CA ASN A 8 -24.80 -28.15 -27.54
C ASN A 8 -23.50 -27.57 -26.95
N PRO A 9 -23.03 -28.00 -25.76
CA PRO A 9 -21.74 -27.54 -25.25
C PRO A 9 -20.64 -28.10 -26.16
N GLU A 10 -20.10 -27.28 -27.06
CA GLU A 10 -18.91 -27.63 -27.82
C GLU A 10 -17.79 -27.95 -26.82
N THR A 11 -17.30 -29.19 -26.85
CA THR A 11 -16.11 -29.61 -26.11
C THR A 11 -14.91 -28.92 -26.74
N LYS A 12 -14.64 -27.68 -26.32
CA LYS A 12 -13.49 -26.90 -26.78
C LYS A 12 -12.20 -27.69 -26.58
N ASN A 13 -11.33 -27.68 -27.59
CA ASN A 13 -10.03 -28.30 -27.46
C ASN A 13 -9.19 -27.55 -26.41
N LEU A 14 -8.30 -28.25 -25.69
CA LEU A 14 -7.44 -27.62 -24.67
C LEU A 14 -6.66 -26.42 -25.20
N SER A 15 -6.22 -26.47 -26.47
CA SER A 15 -5.55 -25.36 -27.16
C SER A 15 -6.44 -24.12 -27.30
N GLU A 16 -7.73 -24.31 -27.62
CA GLU A 16 -8.71 -23.22 -27.78
C GLU A 16 -9.01 -22.58 -26.42
N ILE A 17 -9.14 -23.39 -25.36
CA ILE A 17 -9.34 -22.89 -23.99
C ILE A 17 -8.14 -22.04 -23.54
N VAL A 18 -6.92 -22.50 -23.81
CA VAL A 18 -5.70 -21.76 -23.47
C VAL A 18 -5.61 -20.47 -24.28
N SER A 19 -5.88 -20.52 -25.58
CA SER A 19 -5.89 -19.34 -26.45
C SER A 19 -6.94 -18.30 -26.01
N ASP A 20 -8.14 -18.74 -25.67
CA ASP A 20 -9.21 -17.89 -25.16
C ASP A 20 -8.80 -17.21 -23.84
N ALA A 21 -8.18 -17.96 -22.92
CA ALA A 21 -7.68 -17.40 -21.66
C ALA A 21 -6.60 -16.33 -21.87
N PHE A 22 -5.63 -16.56 -22.76
CA PHE A 22 -4.63 -15.55 -23.10
C PHE A 22 -5.22 -14.31 -23.76
N LYS A 23 -6.25 -14.49 -24.60
CA LYS A 23 -6.97 -13.38 -25.21
C LYS A 23 -7.71 -12.57 -24.16
N GLU A 24 -8.43 -13.20 -23.24
CA GLU A 24 -9.12 -12.54 -22.13
C GLU A 24 -8.14 -11.78 -21.21
N LEU A 25 -6.98 -12.37 -20.92
CA LEU A 25 -5.92 -11.70 -20.16
C LEU A 25 -5.43 -10.43 -20.88
N ASN A 26 -5.17 -10.52 -22.19
CA ASN A 26 -4.72 -9.37 -22.97
C ASN A 26 -5.81 -8.28 -23.05
N GLU A 27 -7.05 -8.66 -23.28
CA GLU A 27 -8.19 -7.74 -23.26
C GLU A 27 -8.33 -7.04 -21.91
N THR A 28 -8.18 -7.78 -20.81
CA THR A 28 -8.18 -7.23 -19.44
C THR A 28 -7.01 -6.27 -19.21
N PHE A 29 -5.82 -6.60 -19.69
CA PHE A 29 -4.64 -5.71 -19.62
C PHE A 29 -4.88 -4.41 -20.38
N ILE A 30 -5.41 -4.48 -21.60
CA ILE A 30 -5.73 -3.30 -22.41
C ILE A 30 -6.81 -2.46 -21.72
N ALA A 31 -7.84 -3.10 -21.14
CA ALA A 31 -8.90 -2.42 -20.40
C ALA A 31 -8.36 -1.70 -19.15
N PHE A 32 -7.42 -2.32 -18.44
CA PHE A 32 -6.74 -1.72 -17.30
C PHE A 32 -6.00 -0.42 -17.67
N PHE A 33 -5.23 -0.43 -18.77
CA PHE A 33 -4.54 0.79 -19.22
C PHE A 33 -5.49 1.86 -19.74
N LYS A 34 -6.65 1.48 -20.30
CA LYS A 34 -7.71 2.40 -20.70
C LYS A 34 -8.60 2.89 -19.55
N ALA A 35 -8.28 2.52 -18.31
CA ALA A 35 -9.09 2.89 -17.16
C ALA A 35 -9.20 4.43 -16.97
N PRO A 36 -10.27 4.92 -16.33
CA PRO A 36 -10.49 6.34 -16.13
C PRO A 36 -9.33 7.02 -15.40
N LYS A 37 -9.06 8.29 -15.75
CA LYS A 37 -8.01 9.11 -15.09
C LYS A 37 -8.17 9.17 -13.57
N ALA A 38 -9.40 9.14 -13.07
CA ALA A 38 -9.67 9.11 -11.63
C ALA A 38 -9.14 7.84 -10.95
N LEU A 39 -9.22 6.68 -11.62
CA LEU A 39 -8.71 5.42 -11.09
C LEU A 39 -7.17 5.44 -11.04
N TRP A 40 -6.54 5.96 -12.09
CA TRP A 40 -5.09 6.17 -12.13
C TRP A 40 -4.62 7.18 -11.07
N GLY A 41 -5.40 8.23 -10.82
CA GLY A 41 -5.11 9.25 -9.81
C GLY A 41 -5.08 8.72 -8.38
N VAL A 42 -5.70 7.57 -8.10
CA VAL A 42 -5.65 6.90 -6.79
C VAL A 42 -4.60 5.79 -6.78
N ASN A 43 -4.54 4.97 -7.83
CA ASN A 43 -3.66 3.80 -7.87
C ASN A 43 -2.17 4.14 -8.02
N VAL A 44 -1.81 5.17 -8.79
CA VAL A 44 -0.39 5.54 -8.96
C VAL A 44 0.21 5.98 -7.63
N PRO A 45 -0.38 6.93 -6.88
CA PRO A 45 0.14 7.26 -5.56
C PRO A 45 0.12 6.07 -4.62
N TYR A 46 -0.89 5.20 -4.67
CA TYR A 46 -0.95 3.99 -3.85
C TYR A 46 0.24 3.05 -4.08
N ILE A 47 0.62 2.82 -5.34
CA ILE A 47 1.79 1.99 -5.68
C ILE A 47 3.07 2.65 -5.17
N ILE A 48 3.23 3.96 -5.40
CA ILE A 48 4.41 4.72 -4.95
C ILE A 48 4.52 4.66 -3.41
N GLU A 49 3.44 4.93 -2.69
CA GLU A 49 3.42 4.86 -1.24
C GLU A 49 3.68 3.44 -0.73
N GLY A 50 3.19 2.42 -1.43
CA GLY A 50 3.53 1.02 -1.14
C GLY A 50 5.03 0.77 -1.18
N LEU A 51 5.71 1.22 -2.25
CA LEU A 51 7.16 1.08 -2.39
C LEU A 51 7.92 1.80 -1.28
N VAL A 52 7.53 3.04 -0.97
CA VAL A 52 8.18 3.85 0.06
C VAL A 52 7.92 3.27 1.46
N TYR A 53 6.70 2.79 1.72
CA TYR A 53 6.33 2.12 2.97
C TYR A 53 7.22 0.91 3.24
N PHE A 54 7.30 -0.03 2.28
CA PHE A 54 8.15 -1.21 2.44
C PHE A 54 9.64 -0.85 2.53
N GLY A 55 10.08 0.17 1.78
CA GLY A 55 11.45 0.68 1.87
C GLY A 55 11.80 1.17 3.28
N ILE A 56 10.97 2.04 3.86
CA ILE A 56 11.19 2.59 5.21
C ILE A 56 11.10 1.49 6.26
N LEU A 57 10.12 0.61 6.14
CA LEU A 57 9.92 -0.47 7.09
C LEU A 57 11.13 -1.44 7.13
N THR A 58 11.76 -1.68 5.98
CA THR A 58 12.97 -2.50 5.87
C THR A 58 14.16 -1.85 6.57
N ILE A 59 14.36 -0.54 6.42
CA ILE A 59 15.49 0.16 7.05
C ILE A 59 15.23 0.52 8.52
N LEU A 60 13.98 0.54 8.98
CA LEU A 60 13.60 0.96 10.33
C LEU A 60 14.27 0.11 11.42
N GLY A 61 14.29 -1.21 11.24
CA GLY A 61 14.95 -2.13 12.19
C GLY A 61 16.45 -1.87 12.27
N LYS A 62 17.10 -1.73 11.11
CA LYS A 62 18.53 -1.40 11.01
C LYS A 62 18.84 -0.05 11.64
N TYR A 63 18.03 0.97 11.34
CA TYR A 63 18.18 2.31 11.91
C TYR A 63 18.07 2.29 13.43
N SER A 64 17.11 1.53 13.97
CA SER A 64 16.91 1.40 15.40
C SER A 64 18.12 0.73 16.07
N SER A 65 18.62 -0.36 15.50
CA SER A 65 19.78 -1.05 16.07
C SER A 65 21.06 -0.21 15.98
N GLU A 66 21.36 0.37 14.81
CA GLU A 66 22.64 1.05 14.57
C GLU A 66 22.68 2.49 15.11
N ASN A 67 21.63 3.29 14.91
CA ASN A 67 21.64 4.72 15.27
C ASN A 67 21.08 4.98 16.66
N LEU A 68 20.13 4.16 17.12
CA LEU A 68 19.57 4.28 18.46
C LEU A 68 20.20 3.30 19.45
N SER A 69 21.06 2.38 18.99
CA SER A 69 21.74 1.40 19.84
C SER A 69 20.78 0.57 20.71
N VAL A 70 19.57 0.29 20.20
CA VAL A 70 18.60 -0.59 20.86
C VAL A 70 18.83 -2.04 20.45
N ASN A 71 18.49 -3.00 21.30
CA ASN A 71 18.65 -4.42 20.95
C ASN A 71 17.60 -4.87 19.91
N ASP A 72 17.84 -6.02 19.27
CA ASP A 72 16.97 -6.53 18.20
C ASP A 72 15.53 -6.79 18.65
N ALA A 73 15.31 -7.24 19.89
CA ALA A 73 13.97 -7.44 20.43
C ALA A 73 13.23 -6.10 20.59
N GLN A 74 13.93 -5.05 21.03
CA GLN A 74 13.37 -3.70 21.15
C GLN A 74 13.11 -3.07 19.79
N ALA A 75 14.01 -3.27 18.80
CA ALA A 75 13.77 -2.87 17.42
C ALA A 75 12.53 -3.58 16.82
N GLY A 76 12.36 -4.88 17.13
CA GLY A 76 11.17 -5.64 16.76
C GLY A 76 9.88 -5.10 17.39
N LEU A 77 9.93 -4.61 18.63
CA LEU A 77 8.79 -3.95 19.27
C LEU A 77 8.45 -2.62 18.60
N ILE A 78 9.45 -1.79 18.26
CA ILE A 78 9.24 -0.54 17.51
C ILE A 78 8.57 -0.82 16.17
N TYR A 79 9.07 -1.81 15.44
CA TYR A 79 8.50 -2.26 14.17
C TYR A 79 7.03 -2.71 14.34
N SER A 80 6.77 -3.51 15.37
CA SER A 80 5.42 -4.04 15.65
C SER A 80 4.46 -2.93 16.05
N PHE A 81 4.94 -1.93 16.80
CA PHE A 81 4.14 -0.78 17.19
C PHE A 81 3.77 0.08 15.98
N VAL A 82 4.72 0.34 15.08
CA VAL A 82 4.45 1.10 13.85
C VAL A 82 3.46 0.37 12.95
N THR A 83 3.69 -0.92 12.67
CA THR A 83 2.81 -1.72 11.79
C THR A 83 1.42 -1.97 12.39
N GLY A 84 1.37 -2.27 13.69
CA GLY A 84 0.13 -2.39 14.46
C GLY A 84 -0.63 -1.06 14.52
N GLY A 85 0.06 0.05 14.73
CA GLY A 85 -0.52 1.40 14.74
C GLY A 85 -1.12 1.80 13.41
N ILE A 86 -0.47 1.47 12.29
CA ILE A 86 -1.02 1.67 10.94
C ILE A 86 -2.30 0.84 10.75
N THR A 87 -2.28 -0.43 11.15
CA THR A 87 -3.43 -1.33 11.02
C THR A 87 -4.61 -0.86 11.87
N PHE A 88 -4.34 -0.44 13.10
CA PHE A 88 -5.34 0.16 13.99
C PHE A 88 -5.91 1.46 13.42
N SER A 89 -5.06 2.29 12.82
CA SER A 89 -5.45 3.53 12.14
C SER A 89 -6.39 3.26 10.97
N MET A 90 -6.21 2.18 10.20
CA MET A 90 -7.13 1.80 9.12
C MET A 90 -8.55 1.56 9.64
N LEU A 91 -8.70 0.92 10.80
CA LEU A 91 -10.01 0.68 11.42
C LEU A 91 -10.66 1.98 11.90
N MET A 92 -9.88 2.88 12.51
CA MET A 92 -10.39 4.12 13.10
C MET A 92 -10.70 5.19 12.04
N PHE A 93 -9.81 5.39 11.08
CA PHE A 93 -9.92 6.49 10.12
C PHE A 93 -10.76 6.17 8.89
N GLY A 94 -11.20 4.92 8.70
CA GLY A 94 -12.16 4.56 7.65
C GLY A 94 -13.45 5.38 7.74
N GLY A 95 -14.12 5.34 8.91
CA GLY A 95 -15.35 6.11 9.13
C GLY A 95 -15.14 7.63 9.11
N VAL A 96 -13.95 8.10 9.51
CA VAL A 96 -13.59 9.53 9.40
C VAL A 96 -13.50 9.94 7.93
N SER A 97 -12.85 9.11 7.11
CA SER A 97 -12.71 9.34 5.67
C SER A 97 -14.08 9.37 4.97
N ASP A 98 -15.00 8.49 5.37
CA ASP A 98 -16.35 8.46 4.82
C ASP A 98 -17.12 9.75 5.15
N LYS A 99 -16.94 10.31 6.34
CA LYS A 99 -17.60 11.55 6.77
C LYS A 99 -17.07 12.80 6.07
N ILE A 100 -15.75 12.91 5.88
CA ILE A 100 -15.13 14.09 5.28
C ILE A 100 -15.03 14.02 3.75
N GLY A 101 -15.20 12.82 3.18
CA GLY A 101 -15.19 12.55 1.76
C GLY A 101 -13.79 12.24 1.20
N VAL A 102 -13.74 11.30 0.27
CA VAL A 102 -12.52 10.70 -0.30
C VAL A 102 -11.49 11.72 -0.80
N ARG A 103 -11.94 12.78 -1.48
CA ARG A 103 -11.02 13.80 -2.04
C ARG A 103 -10.25 14.56 -0.95
N ARG A 104 -10.94 14.92 0.13
CA ARG A 104 -10.32 15.63 1.27
C ARG A 104 -9.43 14.69 2.07
N SER A 105 -9.89 13.46 2.29
CA SER A 105 -9.09 12.40 2.94
C SER A 105 -7.77 12.16 2.21
N LEU A 106 -7.80 12.01 0.88
CA LEU A 106 -6.59 11.81 0.07
C LEU A 106 -5.64 13.01 0.15
N ALA A 107 -6.15 14.24 0.06
CA ALA A 107 -5.32 15.43 0.16
C ALA A 107 -4.64 15.53 1.54
N LEU A 108 -5.39 15.28 2.62
CA LEU A 108 -4.83 15.24 3.98
C LEU A 108 -3.81 14.12 4.15
N ALA A 109 -4.07 12.94 3.62
CA ALA A 109 -3.14 11.81 3.65
C ALA A 109 -1.82 12.15 2.96
N PHE A 110 -1.85 12.76 1.77
CA PHE A 110 -0.62 13.17 1.09
C PHE A 110 0.15 14.25 1.83
N ILE A 111 -0.52 15.23 2.44
CA ILE A 111 0.13 16.23 3.27
C ILE A 111 0.82 15.56 4.48
N LEU A 112 0.11 14.67 5.17
CA LEU A 112 0.66 13.92 6.30
C LEU A 112 1.84 13.04 5.88
N PHE A 113 1.79 12.40 4.71
CA PHE A 113 2.92 11.66 4.18
C PHE A 113 4.12 12.59 3.92
N ILE A 114 3.96 13.71 3.23
CA ILE A 114 5.07 14.64 2.97
C ILE A 114 5.71 15.09 4.29
N VAL A 115 4.91 15.47 5.28
CA VAL A 115 5.39 15.89 6.60
C VAL A 115 6.11 14.73 7.31
N GLY A 116 5.52 13.53 7.32
CA GLY A 116 6.15 12.35 7.92
C GLY A 116 7.46 11.97 7.25
N ARG A 117 7.53 12.03 5.91
CA ARG A 117 8.75 11.76 5.14
C ARG A 117 9.84 12.80 5.42
N PHE A 118 9.45 14.07 5.58
CA PHE A 118 10.38 15.11 5.97
C PHE A 118 11.03 14.80 7.33
N PHE A 119 10.25 14.38 8.32
CA PHE A 119 10.80 13.98 9.62
C PHE A 119 11.67 12.72 9.54
N VAL A 120 11.29 11.71 8.76
CA VAL A 120 12.11 10.50 8.55
C VAL A 120 13.43 10.83 7.84
N ALA A 121 13.43 11.77 6.89
CA ALA A 121 14.66 12.22 6.24
C ALA A 121 15.55 13.02 7.20
N LEU A 122 14.92 13.85 8.06
CA LEU A 122 15.63 14.66 9.04
C LEU A 122 16.21 13.83 10.19
N SER A 123 15.56 12.72 10.59
CA SER A 123 16.01 11.89 11.72
C SER A 123 17.42 11.37 11.53
N GLY A 124 17.79 10.96 10.31
CA GLY A 124 19.16 10.52 9.99
C GLY A 124 20.23 11.61 10.11
N SER A 125 19.84 12.89 10.19
CA SER A 125 20.76 14.02 10.38
C SER A 125 20.81 14.51 11.84
N LEU A 126 19.89 14.06 12.69
CA LEU A 126 19.76 14.51 14.08
C LEU A 126 20.28 13.43 15.03
N HIS A 127 21.45 13.64 15.64
CA HIS A 127 21.97 12.78 16.71
C HIS A 127 21.33 13.11 18.07
N MET A 128 20.02 12.92 18.17
CA MET A 128 19.22 13.18 19.37
C MET A 128 19.24 11.97 20.32
N GLY A 129 20.38 11.69 20.96
CA GLY A 129 20.51 10.64 22.00
C GLY A 129 20.21 9.20 21.52
N SER A 130 20.48 8.23 22.39
CA SER A 130 20.32 6.79 22.10
C SER A 130 19.35 6.10 23.06
N GLY A 131 18.87 4.93 22.68
CA GLY A 131 17.98 4.07 23.46
C GLY A 131 16.49 4.32 23.18
N LEU A 132 15.64 3.48 23.78
CA LEU A 132 14.18 3.51 23.65
C LEU A 132 13.53 4.83 24.09
N TRP A 133 14.19 5.59 24.95
CA TRP A 133 13.73 6.88 25.46
C TRP A 133 14.37 8.06 24.73
N SER A 134 15.00 7.80 23.59
CA SER A 134 15.57 8.84 22.74
C SER A 134 14.48 9.88 22.40
N PRO A 135 14.81 11.18 22.43
CA PRO A 135 13.95 12.23 21.88
C PRO A 135 13.57 12.02 20.42
N MET A 136 14.19 11.08 19.68
CA MET A 136 13.75 10.71 18.33
C MET A 136 12.35 10.08 18.28
N PHE A 137 11.82 9.57 19.40
CA PHE A 137 10.49 8.96 19.48
C PHE A 137 9.37 9.89 19.96
N PHE A 138 9.69 11.10 20.41
CA PHE A 138 8.76 12.05 21.04
C PHE A 138 8.77 13.40 20.33
#